data_AF-A0A7X0H2Y0-F1
#
_entry.id   AF-A0A7X0H2Y0-F1
#
_cell.length_a   1.000
_cell.length_b   1.000
_cell.length_c   1.000
_cell.angle_alpha   90.00
_cell.angle_beta   90.00
_cell.angle_gamma   90.00
#
_symmetry.space_group_name_H-M   'P 1'
#
loop_
_entity.id
_entity.type
_entity.pdbx_description
1 polymer ?
#
loop_
_entity_poly.entity_id
_entity_poly.type
_entity_poly.pdbx_seq_one_letter_code
_entity_poly.pdbx_strand_id
1 'polypeptide(L)'
;MKLNIVYFVALLCLSIVVHQPWAGATPRMQEHDKTHADIDIDLSEWELAWSDEFDYADRELDKYWESQNGPSGHILCSRWRENAVVSNGILELVNRKERRGGQDWTSGSIWTKKKFKYGYFECRYRYAEANGTNNSFWLMTRGADPKEGKRFEIDINEGHYPNEVNTNIHNWSDIRTLPNGKQTHPSDSKSYTYGTRHDYSFPLEIPVTTRKIRMVSNNGPHFHVREFRVFSEKRGKYPPPMSKAADRRLAGLVDYAKDPKLIITSSGSYNRQTKDEFAVDGDVATSWITQPKGQKWIEFEWPSDITVGCIQFINGWNDTKSDKWVGMASDFKIQYHDGKDWVDITSLDVTTSSNFGTDYHTFGLKWTEDEIVFYLDRKEIRRERNEFAFSESPIWLSLAIIKWDGPVTDAIDGTSMKVDWVRYYQPKSDDTDEPE
;
A
#
# COMPACT_ATOMS: atom_id res chain seq x y z
N MET A 1 92.86 -12.95 -0.27
CA MET A 1 93.14 -12.58 1.14
C MET A 1 92.60 -11.18 1.37
N LYS A 2 91.88 -10.99 2.48
CA LYS A 2 91.29 -9.74 3.01
C LYS A 2 89.94 -9.26 2.45
N LEU A 3 88.92 -9.74 3.15
CA LEU A 3 87.66 -9.09 3.50
C LEU A 3 87.87 -7.61 3.87
N ASN A 4 87.01 -6.71 3.38
CA ASN A 4 86.74 -5.42 4.04
C ASN A 4 85.24 -5.14 3.97
N ILE A 5 84.67 -4.96 5.16
CA ILE A 5 83.29 -4.59 5.44
C ILE A 5 83.19 -3.06 5.34
N VAL A 6 82.18 -2.56 4.62
CA VAL A 6 81.71 -1.18 4.75
C VAL A 6 80.20 -1.21 4.93
N TYR A 7 79.74 -0.73 6.08
CA TYR A 7 78.32 -0.53 6.39
C TYR A 7 77.78 0.68 5.63
N PHE A 8 76.70 0.50 4.87
CA PHE A 8 75.89 1.59 4.35
C PHE A 8 74.53 1.57 5.05
N VAL A 9 74.23 2.64 5.79
CA VAL A 9 72.93 2.94 6.36
C VAL A 9 72.09 3.59 5.27
N ALA A 10 71.00 2.95 4.84
CA ALA A 10 70.02 3.54 3.95
C ALA A 10 68.89 4.18 4.76
N LEU A 11 68.82 5.51 4.74
CA LEU A 11 67.62 6.27 5.11
C LEU A 11 66.56 6.06 4.01
N LEU A 12 65.42 5.46 4.36
CA LEU A 12 64.22 5.48 3.53
C LEU A 12 63.51 6.83 3.71
N CYS A 13 63.51 7.67 2.68
CA CYS A 13 62.59 8.80 2.56
C CYS A 13 61.19 8.25 2.22
N LEU A 14 60.28 8.26 3.21
CA LEU A 14 58.86 8.01 3.00
C LEU A 14 58.19 9.35 2.60
N SER A 15 57.91 9.54 1.32
CA SER A 15 57.03 10.61 0.85
C SER A 15 55.58 10.27 1.22
N ILE A 16 55.03 10.99 2.19
CA ILE A 16 53.62 10.93 2.56
C ILE A 16 52.84 11.67 1.49
N VAL A 17 52.19 10.93 0.58
CA VAL A 17 51.09 11.46 -0.23
C VAL A 17 49.83 11.37 0.62
N VAL A 18 49.37 12.50 1.13
CA VAL A 18 48.05 12.61 1.76
C VAL A 18 47.01 12.52 0.65
N HIS A 19 46.53 11.31 0.36
CA HIS A 19 45.26 11.15 -0.35
C HIS A 19 44.14 11.51 0.64
N GLN A 20 43.47 12.63 0.41
CA GLN A 20 42.18 12.86 1.03
C GLN A 20 41.20 11.78 0.54
N PRO A 21 40.49 11.07 1.44
CA PRO A 21 39.39 10.24 1.00
C PRO A 21 38.25 11.15 0.55
N TRP A 22 37.94 11.07 -0.74
CA TRP A 22 36.69 11.57 -1.30
C TRP A 22 35.54 10.93 -0.51
N ALA A 23 34.68 11.78 0.06
CA ALA A 23 33.46 11.38 0.76
C ALA A 23 32.65 10.42 -0.13
N GLY A 24 32.39 9.23 0.40
CA GLY A 24 31.80 8.12 -0.33
C GLY A 24 30.35 8.39 -0.73
N ALA A 25 30.03 8.00 -1.96
CA ALA A 25 28.68 7.58 -2.28
C ALA A 25 28.40 6.31 -1.47
N THR A 26 27.41 6.37 -0.58
CA THR A 26 26.81 5.17 0.01
C THR A 26 26.38 4.24 -1.12
N PRO A 27 26.70 2.94 -1.10
CA PRO A 27 26.21 2.02 -2.11
C PRO A 27 24.68 2.01 -2.07
N ARG A 28 24.03 2.33 -3.19
CA ARG A 28 22.58 2.21 -3.37
C ARG A 28 22.22 0.74 -3.08
N MET A 29 21.15 0.50 -2.31
CA MET A 29 20.61 -0.86 -2.20
C MET A 29 20.29 -1.33 -3.62
N GLN A 30 20.90 -2.44 -4.05
CA GLN A 30 20.60 -3.05 -5.33
C GLN A 30 19.09 -3.27 -5.45
N GLU A 31 18.54 -2.94 -6.62
CA GLU A 31 17.20 -3.41 -6.99
C GLU A 31 17.16 -4.92 -6.71
N HIS A 32 16.24 -5.36 -5.85
CA HIS A 32 15.96 -6.78 -5.76
C HIS A 32 15.42 -7.18 -7.13
N ASP A 33 16.28 -7.83 -7.92
CA ASP A 33 16.04 -8.26 -9.28
C ASP A 33 14.86 -9.26 -9.26
N LYS A 34 13.64 -8.72 -9.44
CA LYS A 34 12.45 -9.55 -9.62
C LYS A 34 12.61 -10.20 -10.99
N THR A 35 12.46 -11.52 -11.03
CA THR A 35 12.58 -12.29 -12.27
C THR A 35 11.70 -11.69 -13.37
N HIS A 36 12.21 -11.57 -14.60
CA HIS A 36 11.54 -10.99 -15.78
C HIS A 36 10.09 -11.51 -16.06
N ALA A 37 9.65 -12.59 -15.41
CA ALA A 37 8.32 -13.17 -15.54
C ALA A 37 7.17 -12.33 -14.92
N ASP A 38 7.46 -11.29 -14.15
CA ASP A 38 6.45 -10.49 -13.40
C ASP A 38 6.35 -9.01 -13.85
N ILE A 39 6.92 -8.64 -15.00
CA ILE A 39 6.94 -7.26 -15.54
C ILE A 39 6.04 -7.16 -16.77
N ASP A 40 5.07 -6.24 -16.78
CA ASP A 40 4.11 -6.06 -17.89
C ASP A 40 4.46 -4.86 -18.80
N ILE A 41 5.35 -3.97 -18.38
CA ILE A 41 5.84 -2.88 -19.23
C ILE A 41 7.27 -3.15 -19.71
N ASP A 42 7.43 -3.20 -21.03
CA ASP A 42 8.74 -3.30 -21.66
C ASP A 42 9.36 -1.91 -21.81
N LEU A 43 10.40 -1.62 -21.03
CA LEU A 43 11.12 -0.34 -21.09
C LEU A 43 12.11 -0.25 -22.27
N SER A 44 12.33 -1.33 -23.05
CA SER A 44 13.18 -1.22 -24.25
C SER A 44 12.60 -0.28 -25.30
N GLU A 45 11.28 -0.09 -25.30
CA GLU A 45 10.55 0.77 -26.23
C GLU A 45 10.52 2.24 -25.79
N TRP A 46 11.13 2.55 -24.65
CA TRP A 46 11.09 3.87 -24.02
C TRP A 46 12.49 4.46 -23.87
N GLU A 47 12.57 5.78 -23.96
CA GLU A 47 13.76 6.57 -23.65
C GLU A 47 13.52 7.48 -22.45
N LEU A 48 14.50 7.58 -21.55
CA LEU A 48 14.42 8.47 -20.39
C LEU A 48 14.52 9.92 -20.85
N ALA A 49 13.42 10.66 -20.78
CA ALA A 49 13.32 12.04 -21.26
C ALA A 49 13.47 13.08 -20.14
N TRP A 50 13.18 12.69 -18.89
CA TRP A 50 13.42 13.52 -17.71
C TRP A 50 13.48 12.66 -16.44
N SER A 51 14.31 13.06 -15.48
CA SER A 51 14.34 12.44 -14.16
C SER A 51 14.75 13.44 -13.09
N ASP A 52 14.38 13.10 -11.86
CA ASP A 52 14.95 13.68 -10.64
C ASP A 52 15.33 12.53 -9.70
N GLU A 53 16.64 12.40 -9.43
CA GLU A 53 17.23 11.41 -8.52
C GLU A 53 17.54 12.04 -7.14
N PHE A 54 17.20 13.32 -6.93
CA PHE A 54 17.42 14.07 -5.69
C PHE A 54 18.88 14.10 -5.17
N ASP A 55 19.85 13.87 -6.05
CA ASP A 55 21.30 13.93 -5.77
C ASP A 55 21.84 15.37 -5.76
N TYR A 56 21.23 16.24 -4.97
CA TYR A 56 21.62 17.65 -4.84
C TYR A 56 21.33 18.21 -3.44
N ALA A 57 21.83 19.42 -3.16
CA ALA A 57 21.58 20.06 -1.87
C ALA A 57 20.10 20.47 -1.74
N ASP A 58 19.50 20.35 -0.55
CA ASP A 58 18.07 20.67 -0.32
C ASP A 58 17.59 21.99 -0.95
N ARG A 59 18.38 23.06 -0.79
CA ARG A 59 18.08 24.38 -1.38
C ARG A 59 17.89 24.39 -2.91
N GLU A 60 18.30 23.34 -3.60
CA GLU A 60 18.21 23.21 -5.06
C GLU A 60 16.90 22.56 -5.52
N LEU A 61 16.10 21.99 -4.61
CA LEU A 61 14.77 21.43 -4.92
C LEU A 61 13.89 22.46 -5.66
N ASP A 62 13.97 23.74 -5.25
CA ASP A 62 13.19 24.84 -5.81
C ASP A 62 13.58 25.18 -7.26
N LYS A 63 14.64 24.59 -7.82
CA LYS A 63 14.96 24.71 -9.25
C LYS A 63 13.94 23.96 -10.10
N TYR A 64 13.53 22.78 -9.65
CA TYR A 64 12.71 21.84 -10.43
C TYR A 64 11.26 21.75 -9.93
N TRP A 65 11.04 22.03 -8.64
CA TRP A 65 9.75 21.86 -7.98
C TRP A 65 9.23 23.19 -7.41
N GLU A 66 7.92 23.26 -7.20
CA GLU A 66 7.23 24.34 -6.52
C GLU A 66 6.39 23.74 -5.37
N SER A 67 6.43 24.36 -4.19
CA SER A 67 5.70 23.89 -3.02
C SER A 67 4.35 24.60 -2.85
N GLN A 68 3.39 23.90 -2.24
CA GLN A 68 2.05 24.43 -1.97
C GLN A 68 2.05 25.71 -1.12
N ASN A 69 2.88 25.76 -0.08
CA ASN A 69 3.07 26.92 0.80
C ASN A 69 1.77 27.53 1.36
N GLY A 70 0.88 26.68 1.88
CA GLY A 70 -0.37 27.14 2.48
C GLY A 70 -1.27 26.03 3.02
N PRO A 71 -2.38 26.41 3.67
CA PRO A 71 -3.36 25.47 4.18
C PRO A 71 -4.16 24.78 3.07
N SER A 72 -4.81 23.68 3.42
CA SER A 72 -5.80 23.03 2.56
C SER A 72 -7.03 22.64 3.37
N GLY A 73 -8.21 23.12 2.97
CA GLY A 73 -9.43 23.02 3.79
C GLY A 73 -10.07 21.64 3.86
N HIS A 74 -9.66 20.68 3.02
CA HIS A 74 -10.23 19.33 3.00
C HIS A 74 -9.40 18.29 3.77
N ILE A 75 -8.16 18.61 4.14
CA ILE A 75 -7.24 17.77 4.94
C ILE A 75 -6.95 18.41 6.30
N LEU A 76 -6.18 17.74 7.15
CA LEU A 76 -5.88 18.16 8.52
C LEU A 76 -4.50 18.80 8.69
N CYS A 77 -3.73 18.94 7.62
CA CYS A 77 -2.41 19.57 7.62
C CYS A 77 -2.31 20.72 6.62
N SER A 78 -1.56 21.77 7.00
CA SER A 78 -1.08 22.76 6.04
C SER A 78 0.21 22.27 5.37
N ARG A 79 0.55 22.76 4.18
CA ARG A 79 1.66 22.22 3.39
C ARG A 79 2.71 23.27 3.07
N TRP A 80 3.98 22.98 3.34
CA TRP A 80 5.06 23.97 3.26
C TRP A 80 6.35 23.42 2.68
N ARG A 81 7.17 24.30 2.07
CA ARG A 81 8.48 23.95 1.51
C ARG A 81 9.40 23.31 2.55
N GLU A 82 9.36 23.76 3.80
CA GLU A 82 10.23 23.22 4.87
C GLU A 82 9.89 21.77 5.24
N ASN A 83 8.73 21.26 4.80
CA ASN A 83 8.34 19.86 4.96
C ASN A 83 8.78 18.98 3.78
N ALA A 84 9.30 19.53 2.69
CA ALA A 84 9.88 18.76 1.59
C ALA A 84 11.41 18.87 1.69
N VAL A 85 12.08 17.84 2.20
CA VAL A 85 13.51 17.89 2.53
C VAL A 85 14.28 16.90 1.67
N VAL A 86 15.27 17.37 0.92
CA VAL A 86 16.20 16.49 0.20
C VAL A 86 17.42 16.20 1.07
N SER A 87 17.73 14.92 1.26
CA SER A 87 18.88 14.47 2.02
C SER A 87 19.34 13.10 1.52
N ASN A 88 20.64 12.95 1.28
CA ASN A 88 21.27 11.68 0.87
C ASN A 88 20.62 11.01 -0.36
N GLY A 89 20.28 11.79 -1.38
CA GLY A 89 19.64 11.28 -2.61
C GLY A 89 18.17 10.90 -2.44
N ILE A 90 17.53 11.28 -1.33
CA ILE A 90 16.12 10.99 -1.03
C ILE A 90 15.38 12.31 -0.79
N LEU A 91 14.20 12.46 -1.41
CA LEU A 91 13.23 13.48 -1.04
C LEU A 91 12.31 12.93 0.06
N GLU A 92 12.24 13.62 1.20
CA GLU A 92 11.33 13.32 2.30
C GLU A 92 10.22 14.38 2.38
N LEU A 93 8.96 13.96 2.27
CA LEU A 93 7.82 14.79 2.67
C LEU A 93 7.51 14.46 4.13
N VAL A 94 7.81 15.39 5.04
CA VAL A 94 7.82 15.17 6.49
C VAL A 94 6.57 15.71 7.15
N ASN A 95 5.88 14.87 7.92
CA ASN A 95 4.80 15.29 8.81
C ASN A 95 5.36 15.89 10.10
N ARG A 96 4.79 17.01 10.56
CA ARG A 96 5.13 17.61 11.85
C ARG A 96 3.87 18.00 12.61
N LYS A 97 3.86 17.73 13.92
CA LYS A 97 2.83 18.21 14.83
C LYS A 97 3.16 19.63 15.25
N GLU A 98 2.81 20.58 14.38
CA GLU A 98 2.99 22.00 14.63
C GLU A 98 1.81 22.80 14.10
N ARG A 99 1.39 23.81 14.87
CA ARG A 99 0.27 24.67 14.49
C ARG A 99 0.72 25.73 13.50
N ARG A 100 0.34 25.59 12.23
CA ARG A 100 0.64 26.56 11.15
C ARG A 100 -0.52 26.60 10.15
N GLY A 101 -0.77 27.76 9.55
CA GLY A 101 -1.84 27.92 8.57
C GLY A 101 -3.26 27.63 9.09
N GLY A 102 -3.47 27.68 10.41
CA GLY A 102 -4.77 27.35 11.03
C GLY A 102 -5.05 25.85 11.19
N GLN A 103 -4.06 24.99 10.95
CA GLN A 103 -4.16 23.53 11.11
C GLN A 103 -3.12 23.07 12.15
N ASP A 104 -3.41 21.97 12.85
CA ASP A 104 -2.56 21.47 13.95
C ASP A 104 -1.36 20.61 13.48
N TRP A 105 -1.28 20.40 12.17
CA TRP A 105 -0.22 19.65 11.52
C TRP A 105 0.33 20.37 10.30
N THR A 106 1.59 20.09 9.97
CA THR A 106 2.21 20.46 8.68
C THR A 106 2.72 19.22 7.94
N SER A 107 2.75 19.31 6.60
CA SER A 107 3.28 18.26 5.72
C SER A 107 3.85 18.83 4.43
N GLY A 108 4.38 17.98 3.54
CA GLY A 108 4.97 18.36 2.26
C GLY A 108 4.02 18.14 1.08
N SER A 109 3.99 19.09 0.14
CA SER A 109 3.38 18.88 -1.17
C SER A 109 4.05 19.75 -2.20
N ILE A 110 4.54 19.12 -3.25
CA ILE A 110 5.29 19.75 -4.32
C ILE A 110 4.80 19.28 -5.69
N TRP A 111 5.01 20.09 -6.72
CA TRP A 111 4.81 19.70 -8.10
C TRP A 111 5.93 20.21 -9.00
N THR A 112 6.19 19.53 -10.11
CA THR A 112 7.23 19.95 -11.06
C THR A 112 6.88 21.28 -11.69
N LYS A 113 7.90 22.12 -11.92
CA LYS A 113 7.75 23.33 -12.75
C LYS A 113 7.59 22.97 -14.23
N LYS A 114 8.27 21.89 -14.67
CA LYS A 114 8.07 21.29 -15.99
C LYS A 114 6.68 20.66 -16.04
N LYS A 115 6.01 20.80 -17.18
CA LYS A 115 4.78 20.09 -17.50
C LYS A 115 5.07 19.02 -18.53
N PHE A 116 4.25 17.98 -18.54
CA PHE A 116 4.40 16.81 -19.39
C PHE A 116 3.06 16.48 -20.05
N LYS A 117 3.09 15.89 -21.23
CA LYS A 117 1.93 15.33 -21.91
C LYS A 117 2.35 14.03 -22.58
N TYR A 118 1.60 12.97 -22.27
CA TYR A 118 1.82 11.60 -22.71
C TYR A 118 3.22 11.05 -22.40
N GLY A 119 3.34 9.74 -22.25
CA GLY A 119 4.58 9.06 -21.90
C GLY A 119 4.39 8.03 -20.80
N TYR A 120 5.50 7.48 -20.32
CA TYR A 120 5.51 6.64 -19.13
C TYR A 120 6.10 7.44 -17.95
N PHE A 121 5.36 7.51 -16.86
CA PHE A 121 5.73 8.19 -15.64
C PHE A 121 5.98 7.14 -14.58
N GLU A 122 7.06 7.27 -13.82
CA GLU A 122 7.44 6.27 -12.82
C GLU A 122 8.03 6.98 -11.59
N CYS A 123 7.59 6.61 -10.40
CA CYS A 123 8.08 7.16 -9.14
C CYS A 123 8.38 6.01 -8.18
N ARG A 124 9.58 5.99 -7.60
CA ARG A 124 9.97 4.99 -6.60
C ARG A 124 9.94 5.62 -5.21
N TYR A 125 9.06 5.14 -4.35
CA TYR A 125 8.91 5.67 -3.00
C TYR A 125 8.35 4.64 -2.03
N ARG A 126 8.43 4.99 -0.74
CA ARG A 126 7.76 4.30 0.36
C ARG A 126 6.96 5.29 1.20
N TYR A 127 5.89 4.80 1.79
CA TYR A 127 4.91 5.58 2.53
C TYR A 127 5.48 6.06 3.87
N ALA A 128 4.87 7.13 4.40
CA ALA A 128 4.96 7.43 5.81
C ALA A 128 4.30 6.29 6.62
N GLU A 129 5.06 5.69 7.53
CA GLU A 129 4.62 4.57 8.37
C GLU A 129 3.64 5.01 9.47
N ALA A 130 2.49 5.57 9.09
CA ALA A 130 1.45 5.97 10.01
C ALA A 130 0.04 5.92 9.38
N ASN A 131 -0.93 5.50 10.19
CA ASN A 131 -2.35 5.62 9.86
C ASN A 131 -2.77 7.10 9.77
N GLY A 132 -3.87 7.36 9.03
CA GLY A 132 -4.37 8.72 8.87
C GLY A 132 -3.50 9.59 7.96
N THR A 133 -2.59 8.98 7.19
CA THR A 133 -1.80 9.66 6.16
C THR A 133 -2.31 9.32 4.76
N ASN A 134 -2.06 10.20 3.79
CA ASN A 134 -2.26 9.93 2.37
C ASN A 134 -0.97 10.25 1.61
N ASN A 135 -0.37 9.20 1.03
CA ASN A 135 0.92 9.22 0.33
C ASN A 135 0.68 9.21 -1.18
N SER A 136 0.86 10.34 -1.84
CA SER A 136 0.33 10.55 -3.19
C SER A 136 1.41 10.79 -4.25
N PHE A 137 1.32 10.05 -5.36
CA PHE A 137 1.98 10.33 -6.63
C PHE A 137 0.91 10.48 -7.71
N TRP A 138 0.82 11.66 -8.31
CA TRP A 138 -0.35 12.04 -9.08
C TRP A 138 -0.05 13.12 -10.14
N LEU A 139 -0.95 13.27 -11.10
CA LEU A 139 -0.90 14.30 -12.15
C LEU A 139 -2.17 15.14 -12.08
N MET A 140 -2.05 16.46 -11.90
CA MET A 140 -3.21 17.36 -11.89
C MET A 140 -2.96 18.63 -12.71
N THR A 141 -3.90 18.93 -13.62
CA THR A 141 -3.89 20.17 -14.41
C THR A 141 -3.85 21.41 -13.51
N ARG A 142 -2.98 22.37 -13.86
CA ARG A 142 -2.77 23.60 -13.06
C ARG A 142 -2.77 24.85 -13.93
N GLY A 143 -3.40 25.91 -13.41
CA GLY A 143 -3.50 27.23 -14.05
C GLY A 143 -4.86 27.47 -14.70
N ALA A 144 -4.87 28.22 -15.80
CA ALA A 144 -6.07 28.49 -16.60
C ALA A 144 -6.64 27.21 -17.23
N ASP A 145 -7.85 27.31 -17.77
CA ASP A 145 -8.48 26.17 -18.44
C ASP A 145 -7.63 25.71 -19.64
N PRO A 146 -7.49 24.38 -19.83
CA PRO A 146 -6.68 23.88 -20.92
C PRO A 146 -7.30 24.19 -22.28
N LYS A 147 -6.46 24.38 -23.30
CA LYS A 147 -6.91 24.62 -24.68
C LYS A 147 -7.39 23.33 -25.38
N GLU A 148 -6.98 22.18 -24.87
CA GLU A 148 -7.28 20.84 -25.39
C GLU A 148 -7.60 19.92 -24.23
N GLY A 149 -8.59 19.02 -24.40
CA GLY A 149 -9.06 18.16 -23.33
C GLY A 149 -9.74 18.91 -22.19
N LYS A 150 -9.73 18.31 -21.00
CA LYS A 150 -10.41 18.82 -19.80
C LYS A 150 -9.42 19.06 -18.67
N ARG A 151 -9.87 19.75 -17.63
CA ARG A 151 -9.18 19.71 -16.34
C ARG A 151 -9.30 18.31 -15.78
N PHE A 152 -8.16 17.72 -15.44
CA PHE A 152 -8.11 16.37 -14.91
C PHE A 152 -7.18 16.26 -13.72
N GLU A 153 -7.38 15.16 -13.01
CA GLU A 153 -6.49 14.61 -11.99
C GLU A 153 -6.43 13.09 -12.19
N ILE A 154 -5.21 12.56 -12.23
CA ILE A 154 -4.92 11.13 -12.32
C ILE A 154 -4.03 10.81 -11.13
N ASP A 155 -4.59 10.11 -10.16
CA ASP A 155 -3.87 9.64 -8.98
C ASP A 155 -3.29 8.28 -9.30
N ILE A 156 -1.98 8.26 -9.56
CA ILE A 156 -1.24 7.04 -9.87
C ILE A 156 -1.19 6.15 -8.64
N ASN A 157 -1.05 6.78 -7.47
CA ASN A 157 -1.22 6.14 -6.18
C ASN A 157 -1.64 7.15 -5.11
N GLU A 158 -2.69 6.80 -4.34
CA GLU A 158 -3.02 7.35 -3.01
C GLU A 158 -2.90 6.24 -1.94
N GLY A 159 -1.79 6.24 -1.22
CA GLY A 159 -1.51 5.24 -0.19
C GLY A 159 -2.00 5.64 1.19
N HIS A 160 -3.07 4.99 1.69
CA HIS A 160 -3.62 5.24 3.03
C HIS A 160 -3.18 4.20 4.08
N TYR A 161 -2.97 2.96 3.63
CA TYR A 161 -2.53 1.84 4.44
C TYR A 161 -1.25 1.24 3.85
N PRO A 162 -0.40 0.60 4.67
CA PRO A 162 0.87 0.06 4.21
C PRO A 162 0.74 -1.01 3.14
N ASN A 163 -0.44 -1.57 2.89
CA ASN A 163 -0.62 -2.65 1.92
C ASN A 163 -1.64 -2.30 0.85
N GLU A 164 -1.85 -1.00 0.57
CA GLU A 164 -2.88 -0.53 -0.35
C GLU A 164 -2.34 0.46 -1.38
N VAL A 165 -2.83 0.31 -2.61
CA VAL A 165 -2.70 1.28 -3.70
C VAL A 165 -4.08 1.74 -4.12
N ASN A 166 -4.35 3.04 -4.07
CA ASN A 166 -5.57 3.61 -4.63
C ASN A 166 -5.25 4.38 -5.90
N THR A 167 -6.04 4.17 -6.94
CA THR A 167 -5.95 4.91 -8.19
C THR A 167 -7.24 5.67 -8.42
N ASN A 168 -7.17 6.93 -8.82
CA ASN A 168 -8.36 7.69 -9.21
C ASN A 168 -8.14 8.46 -10.51
N ILE A 169 -9.25 8.67 -11.21
CA ILE A 169 -9.31 9.50 -12.40
C ILE A 169 -10.47 10.47 -12.21
N HIS A 170 -10.19 11.77 -12.19
CA HIS A 170 -11.19 12.83 -12.00
C HIS A 170 -11.24 13.72 -13.23
N ASN A 171 -12.46 13.99 -13.70
CA ASN A 171 -12.74 15.01 -14.70
C ASN A 171 -13.28 16.27 -14.02
N TRP A 172 -12.43 17.25 -13.78
CA TRP A 172 -12.77 18.47 -13.06
C TRP A 172 -13.53 19.51 -13.91
N SER A 173 -13.71 19.26 -15.21
CA SER A 173 -14.44 20.17 -16.10
C SER A 173 -15.96 19.92 -16.09
N ASP A 174 -16.39 18.66 -16.05
CA ASP A 174 -17.80 18.31 -16.18
C ASP A 174 -18.53 18.37 -14.82
N ILE A 175 -18.65 19.56 -14.26
CA ILE A 175 -19.33 19.76 -12.97
C ILE A 175 -20.85 19.65 -13.15
N ARG A 176 -21.48 18.79 -12.34
CA ARG A 176 -22.94 18.65 -12.21
C ARG A 176 -23.40 19.05 -10.82
N THR A 177 -24.58 19.66 -10.75
CA THR A 177 -25.23 20.03 -9.49
C THR A 177 -26.26 18.97 -9.11
N LEU A 178 -26.12 18.41 -7.91
CA LEU A 178 -27.06 17.45 -7.34
C LEU A 178 -28.33 18.16 -6.84
N PRO A 179 -29.46 17.44 -6.64
CA PRO A 179 -30.71 18.03 -6.14
C PRO A 179 -30.58 18.76 -4.79
N ASN A 180 -29.57 18.40 -3.98
CA ASN A 180 -29.26 19.05 -2.71
C ASN A 180 -28.37 20.31 -2.86
N GLY A 181 -28.12 20.77 -4.09
CA GLY A 181 -27.28 21.93 -4.41
C GLY A 181 -25.78 21.64 -4.39
N LYS A 182 -25.34 20.44 -4.03
CA LYS A 182 -23.91 20.08 -3.99
C LYS A 182 -23.38 19.87 -5.41
N GLN A 183 -22.23 20.47 -5.72
CA GLN A 183 -21.50 20.21 -6.96
C GLN A 183 -20.71 18.89 -6.86
N THR A 184 -20.63 18.17 -7.96
CA THR A 184 -19.85 16.93 -8.11
C THR A 184 -19.39 16.80 -9.56
N HIS A 185 -18.47 15.88 -9.82
CA HIS A 185 -17.86 15.66 -11.11
C HIS A 185 -17.68 14.15 -11.37
N PRO A 186 -17.49 13.71 -12.63
CA PRO A 186 -17.14 12.33 -12.92
C PRO A 186 -15.82 11.95 -12.25
N SER A 187 -15.82 10.80 -11.60
CA SER A 187 -14.65 10.20 -10.97
C SER A 187 -14.72 8.68 -11.07
N ASP A 188 -13.57 8.04 -11.21
CA ASP A 188 -13.43 6.58 -11.22
C ASP A 188 -12.27 6.16 -10.31
N SER A 189 -12.63 5.60 -9.15
CA SER A 189 -11.72 5.23 -8.06
C SER A 189 -11.60 3.71 -7.95
N LYS A 190 -10.37 3.21 -7.83
CA LYS A 190 -10.07 1.77 -7.67
C LYS A 190 -8.97 1.55 -6.64
N SER A 191 -9.29 0.76 -5.61
CA SER A 191 -8.37 0.32 -4.53
C SER A 191 -7.82 -1.08 -4.75
N TYR A 192 -6.55 -1.31 -4.44
CA TYR A 192 -5.87 -2.61 -4.56
C TYR A 192 -5.17 -2.94 -3.25
N THR A 193 -5.64 -3.97 -2.57
CA THR A 193 -5.09 -4.42 -1.29
C THR A 193 -4.20 -5.64 -1.49
N TYR A 194 -3.01 -5.61 -0.91
CA TYR A 194 -1.98 -6.64 -1.01
C TYR A 194 -1.82 -7.38 0.32
N GLY A 195 -1.34 -8.63 0.27
CA GLY A 195 -1.08 -9.45 1.46
C GLY A 195 -2.33 -9.93 2.22
N THR A 196 -3.53 -9.43 1.90
CA THR A 196 -4.80 -9.91 2.47
C THR A 196 -5.63 -10.64 1.43
N ARG A 197 -6.48 -11.55 1.90
CA ARG A 197 -7.55 -12.17 1.12
C ARG A 197 -8.87 -12.05 1.87
N HIS A 198 -9.96 -12.15 1.13
CA HIS A 198 -11.28 -12.23 1.73
C HIS A 198 -11.59 -13.64 2.21
N ASP A 199 -10.92 -14.65 1.64
CA ASP A 199 -11.12 -16.05 1.91
C ASP A 199 -9.83 -16.76 2.31
N TYR A 200 -9.91 -17.52 3.40
CA TYR A 200 -8.80 -18.32 3.90
C TYR A 200 -9.22 -19.76 4.12
N SER A 201 -8.27 -20.67 3.85
CA SER A 201 -8.41 -22.10 4.07
C SER A 201 -7.10 -22.63 4.62
N PHE A 202 -7.15 -23.26 5.79
CA PHE A 202 -6.00 -23.83 6.49
C PHE A 202 -6.25 -25.31 6.75
N PRO A 203 -6.06 -26.20 5.75
CA PRO A 203 -5.96 -27.62 6.00
C PRO A 203 -4.79 -27.90 6.96
N LEU A 204 -5.04 -28.70 7.99
CA LEU A 204 -4.03 -29.11 8.95
C LEU A 204 -3.37 -30.39 8.46
N GLU A 205 -2.05 -30.34 8.28
CA GLU A 205 -1.27 -31.55 7.96
C GLU A 205 -1.39 -32.59 9.08
N ILE A 206 -1.36 -32.11 10.33
CA ILE A 206 -1.58 -32.91 11.53
C ILE A 206 -2.87 -32.38 12.19
N PRO A 207 -3.98 -33.15 12.15
CA PRO A 207 -5.21 -32.77 12.81
C PRO A 207 -5.02 -32.54 14.30
N VAL A 208 -5.69 -31.53 14.85
CA VAL A 208 -5.64 -31.20 16.28
C VAL A 208 -6.93 -31.60 16.96
N THR A 209 -6.82 -32.21 18.14
CA THR A 209 -7.96 -32.50 19.01
C THR A 209 -8.07 -31.42 20.07
N THR A 210 -9.21 -30.74 20.12
CA THR A 210 -9.42 -29.60 21.03
C THR A 210 -10.91 -29.42 21.35
N ARG A 211 -11.19 -28.68 22.42
CA ARG A 211 -12.52 -28.12 22.71
C ARG A 211 -12.65 -26.65 22.39
N LYS A 212 -11.54 -25.95 22.11
CA LYS A 212 -11.53 -24.51 21.91
C LYS A 212 -10.66 -24.11 20.73
N ILE A 213 -11.20 -23.24 19.89
CA ILE A 213 -10.49 -22.50 18.85
C ILE A 213 -10.77 -21.02 19.05
N ARG A 214 -9.81 -20.15 18.76
CA ARG A 214 -10.06 -18.72 18.66
C ARG A 214 -9.35 -18.09 17.47
N MET A 215 -9.92 -16.99 17.01
CA MET A 215 -9.22 -16.00 16.19
C MET A 215 -8.88 -14.80 17.09
N VAL A 216 -7.64 -14.33 17.04
CA VAL A 216 -7.18 -13.10 17.72
C VAL A 216 -6.55 -12.14 16.71
N SER A 217 -6.70 -10.84 16.92
CA SER A 217 -6.17 -9.81 16.01
C SER A 217 -5.98 -8.48 16.75
N ASN A 218 -4.96 -7.72 16.33
CA ASN A 218 -4.71 -6.34 16.75
C ASN A 218 -5.12 -5.31 15.68
N ASN A 219 -5.84 -5.76 14.63
CA ASN A 219 -6.17 -4.96 13.47
C ASN A 219 -6.87 -3.65 13.84
N GLY A 220 -6.59 -2.60 13.05
CA GLY A 220 -7.24 -1.29 13.11
C GLY A 220 -8.75 -1.35 12.88
N PRO A 221 -9.42 -0.19 13.00
CA PRO A 221 -10.60 0.03 13.84
C PRO A 221 -11.49 -1.21 14.06
N HIS A 222 -12.13 -1.74 13.01
CA HIS A 222 -12.86 -3.01 13.05
C HIS A 222 -12.73 -3.77 11.73
N PHE A 223 -12.92 -5.08 11.77
CA PHE A 223 -13.03 -5.95 10.59
C PHE A 223 -14.23 -6.89 10.71
N HIS A 224 -14.57 -7.50 9.59
CA HIS A 224 -15.70 -8.40 9.46
C HIS A 224 -15.23 -9.85 9.51
N VAL A 225 -15.90 -10.71 10.28
CA VAL A 225 -15.90 -12.16 10.06
C VAL A 225 -17.31 -12.53 9.65
N ARG A 226 -17.46 -12.96 8.40
CA ARG A 226 -18.75 -13.31 7.80
C ARG A 226 -19.06 -14.78 7.90
N GLU A 227 -18.02 -15.60 7.99
CA GLU A 227 -18.16 -17.04 8.14
C GLU A 227 -16.85 -17.59 8.69
N PHE A 228 -16.94 -18.54 9.61
CA PHE A 228 -15.85 -19.26 10.24
C PHE A 228 -16.27 -20.73 10.32
N ARG A 229 -15.53 -21.59 9.62
CA ARG A 229 -15.83 -23.03 9.53
C ARG A 229 -14.71 -23.82 10.16
N VAL A 230 -15.09 -24.89 10.85
CA VAL A 230 -14.16 -25.79 11.53
C VAL A 230 -14.50 -27.21 11.10
N PHE A 231 -13.76 -27.70 10.12
CA PHE A 231 -14.05 -28.99 9.51
C PHE A 231 -13.33 -30.14 10.20
N SER A 232 -14.01 -31.29 10.23
CA SER A 232 -13.42 -32.59 10.57
C SER A 232 -12.27 -32.97 9.63
N GLU A 233 -11.41 -33.87 10.09
CA GLU A 233 -10.33 -34.39 9.25
C GLU A 233 -10.84 -35.12 7.99
N LYS A 234 -10.26 -34.77 6.83
CA LYS A 234 -10.66 -35.30 5.52
C LYS A 234 -9.51 -35.47 4.52
N ARG A 235 -8.31 -35.85 4.99
CA ARG A 235 -7.12 -36.12 4.16
C ARG A 235 -6.84 -34.98 3.17
N GLY A 236 -6.92 -33.74 3.65
CA GLY A 236 -6.68 -32.55 2.83
C GLY A 236 -7.77 -32.17 1.82
N LYS A 237 -8.93 -32.86 1.79
CA LYS A 237 -10.03 -32.53 0.87
C LYS A 237 -11.04 -31.61 1.53
N TYR A 238 -11.01 -30.34 1.16
CA TYR A 238 -11.90 -29.31 1.69
C TYR A 238 -12.56 -28.49 0.56
N PRO A 239 -13.80 -28.02 0.75
CA PRO A 239 -14.44 -27.15 -0.23
C PRO A 239 -13.73 -25.80 -0.33
N PRO A 240 -13.86 -25.07 -1.46
CA PRO A 240 -13.45 -23.66 -1.53
C PRO A 240 -14.22 -22.82 -0.49
N PRO A 241 -13.59 -21.87 0.23
CA PRO A 241 -14.28 -21.14 1.29
C PRO A 241 -15.51 -20.35 0.79
N MET A 242 -15.44 -19.79 -0.41
CA MET A 242 -16.53 -19.02 -1.02
C MET A 242 -17.72 -19.87 -1.53
N SER A 243 -17.65 -21.20 -1.41
CA SER A 243 -18.71 -22.10 -1.86
C SER A 243 -19.95 -22.03 -0.96
N LYS A 244 -21.10 -21.60 -1.50
CA LYS A 244 -22.41 -21.64 -0.79
C LYS A 244 -22.84 -23.05 -0.35
N ALA A 245 -22.27 -24.09 -0.96
CA ALA A 245 -22.53 -25.49 -0.64
C ALA A 245 -21.40 -26.14 0.16
N ALA A 246 -20.45 -25.37 0.71
CA ALA A 246 -19.23 -25.88 1.36
C ALA A 246 -19.52 -27.06 2.30
N ASP A 247 -20.50 -26.92 3.18
CA ASP A 247 -20.81 -27.88 4.26
C ASP A 247 -21.51 -29.16 3.79
N ARG A 248 -22.00 -29.18 2.54
CA ARG A 248 -22.74 -30.33 1.97
C ARG A 248 -22.05 -30.95 0.77
N ARG A 249 -20.97 -30.31 0.29
CA ARG A 249 -20.30 -30.68 -0.95
C ARG A 249 -19.53 -31.99 -0.84
N LEU A 250 -19.06 -32.34 0.35
CA LEU A 250 -18.26 -33.54 0.61
C LEU A 250 -18.98 -34.45 1.60
N ALA A 251 -19.34 -35.66 1.15
CA ALA A 251 -20.03 -36.63 1.98
C ALA A 251 -19.19 -37.01 3.22
N GLY A 252 -19.81 -36.89 4.40
CA GLY A 252 -19.17 -37.18 5.68
C GLY A 252 -18.05 -36.20 6.06
N LEU A 253 -18.07 -34.98 5.54
CA LEU A 253 -17.34 -33.86 6.13
C LEU A 253 -18.27 -33.20 7.16
N VAL A 254 -17.78 -32.99 8.38
CA VAL A 254 -18.56 -32.33 9.44
C VAL A 254 -18.00 -30.92 9.63
N ASP A 255 -18.87 -29.91 9.59
CA ASP A 255 -18.56 -28.57 10.06
C ASP A 255 -18.98 -28.44 11.52
N TYR A 256 -18.01 -28.44 12.43
CA TYR A 256 -18.24 -28.31 13.86
C TYR A 256 -18.73 -26.92 14.25
N ALA A 257 -18.53 -25.89 13.42
CA ALA A 257 -19.05 -24.55 13.69
C ALA A 257 -20.59 -24.50 13.71
N LYS A 258 -21.26 -25.53 13.16
CA LYS A 258 -22.73 -25.66 13.13
C LYS A 258 -23.32 -26.46 14.27
N ASP A 259 -22.51 -26.88 15.25
CA ASP A 259 -23.03 -27.55 16.44
C ASP A 259 -23.98 -26.60 17.19
N PRO A 260 -25.27 -26.94 17.39
CA PRO A 260 -26.21 -26.08 18.11
C PRO A 260 -25.85 -25.88 19.60
N LYS A 261 -24.88 -26.64 20.12
CA LYS A 261 -24.33 -26.50 21.48
C LYS A 261 -23.01 -25.76 21.51
N LEU A 262 -22.53 -25.25 20.37
CA LEU A 262 -21.35 -24.40 20.30
C LEU A 262 -21.56 -23.14 21.14
N ILE A 263 -20.61 -22.85 22.02
CA ILE A 263 -20.57 -21.61 22.77
C ILE A 263 -19.63 -20.66 22.03
N ILE A 264 -20.12 -19.47 21.71
CA ILE A 264 -19.34 -18.42 21.04
C ILE A 264 -19.23 -17.24 21.99
N THR A 265 -18.01 -16.75 22.17
CA THR A 265 -17.74 -15.52 22.93
C THR A 265 -16.77 -14.65 22.16
N SER A 266 -16.86 -13.33 22.35
CA SER A 266 -15.94 -12.39 21.71
C SER A 266 -15.47 -11.28 22.64
N SER A 267 -14.43 -10.58 22.22
CA SER A 267 -13.96 -9.34 22.85
C SER A 267 -14.96 -8.18 22.77
N GLY A 268 -16.03 -8.34 21.98
CA GLY A 268 -17.03 -7.32 21.72
C GLY A 268 -17.46 -7.26 20.25
N SER A 269 -18.54 -6.54 20.02
CA SER A 269 -19.12 -6.30 18.69
C SER A 269 -19.15 -4.80 18.41
N TYR A 270 -19.08 -4.41 17.13
CA TYR A 270 -19.19 -3.01 16.69
C TYR A 270 -20.53 -2.39 17.12
N ASN A 271 -21.64 -3.13 16.96
CA ASN A 271 -22.94 -2.75 17.48
C ASN A 271 -23.86 -3.99 17.66
N ARG A 272 -25.13 -3.77 18.05
CA ARG A 272 -26.10 -4.85 18.33
C ARG A 272 -26.52 -5.68 17.11
N GLN A 273 -26.21 -5.22 15.90
CA GLN A 273 -26.57 -5.86 14.63
C GLN A 273 -25.43 -6.73 14.07
N THR A 274 -24.31 -6.87 14.79
CA THR A 274 -23.07 -7.51 14.27
C THR A 274 -22.60 -8.61 15.22
N LYS A 275 -23.50 -9.56 15.51
CA LYS A 275 -23.37 -10.49 16.63
C LYS A 275 -22.36 -11.61 16.36
N ASP A 276 -21.86 -12.20 17.43
CA ASP A 276 -20.89 -13.29 17.40
C ASP A 276 -21.40 -14.51 16.59
N GLU A 277 -22.70 -14.82 16.66
CA GLU A 277 -23.28 -15.97 15.96
C GLU A 277 -23.29 -15.79 14.43
N PHE A 278 -23.22 -14.55 13.94
CA PHE A 278 -23.11 -14.27 12.51
C PHE A 278 -21.73 -14.62 11.94
N ALA A 279 -20.76 -15.01 12.78
CA ALA A 279 -19.53 -15.61 12.29
C ALA A 279 -19.73 -17.06 11.82
N VAL A 280 -20.84 -17.74 12.13
CA VAL A 280 -21.01 -19.19 11.84
C VAL A 280 -22.41 -19.57 11.33
N ASP A 281 -23.22 -18.58 10.95
CA ASP A 281 -24.62 -18.82 10.56
C ASP A 281 -24.78 -19.36 9.13
N GLY A 282 -23.70 -19.44 8.36
CA GLY A 282 -23.71 -19.89 6.97
C GLY A 282 -24.18 -18.83 5.98
N ASP A 283 -24.40 -17.59 6.41
CA ASP A 283 -24.83 -16.48 5.56
C ASP A 283 -23.73 -15.43 5.41
N VAL A 284 -23.04 -15.46 4.27
CA VAL A 284 -22.00 -14.46 3.96
C VAL A 284 -22.55 -13.03 3.83
N ALA A 285 -23.85 -12.79 3.88
CA ALA A 285 -24.43 -11.46 3.95
C ALA A 285 -24.41 -10.87 5.37
N THR A 286 -24.46 -11.70 6.42
CA THR A 286 -24.31 -11.28 7.82
C THR A 286 -22.83 -11.25 8.21
N SER A 287 -22.53 -10.73 9.40
CA SER A 287 -21.16 -10.63 9.89
C SER A 287 -21.13 -10.40 11.40
N TRP A 288 -20.23 -11.09 12.10
CA TRP A 288 -19.65 -10.53 13.31
C TRP A 288 -18.72 -9.39 12.88
N ILE A 289 -18.84 -8.23 13.51
CA ILE A 289 -17.95 -7.09 13.29
C ILE A 289 -17.33 -6.74 14.62
N THR A 290 -16.00 -6.70 14.68
CA THR A 290 -15.28 -6.48 15.93
C THR A 290 -15.57 -5.10 16.53
N GLN A 291 -15.46 -4.96 17.85
CA GLN A 291 -15.50 -3.64 18.49
C GLN A 291 -14.38 -2.71 17.96
N PRO A 292 -14.46 -1.37 18.08
CA PRO A 292 -13.50 -0.46 17.45
C PRO A 292 -12.13 -0.31 18.17
N LYS A 293 -11.99 -0.81 19.41
CA LYS A 293 -10.81 -0.60 20.26
C LYS A 293 -10.40 -1.86 21.02
N GLY A 294 -9.13 -1.90 21.45
CA GLY A 294 -8.55 -3.03 22.17
C GLY A 294 -8.21 -4.22 21.26
N GLN A 295 -7.68 -5.28 21.85
CA GLN A 295 -7.45 -6.54 21.15
C GLN A 295 -8.79 -7.17 20.73
N LYS A 296 -8.84 -7.70 19.51
CA LYS A 296 -10.04 -8.35 18.95
C LYS A 296 -9.89 -9.85 19.06
N TRP A 297 -10.92 -10.55 19.51
CA TRP A 297 -10.94 -12.00 19.49
C TRP A 297 -12.36 -12.54 19.44
N ILE A 298 -12.51 -13.72 18.83
CA ILE A 298 -13.71 -14.56 18.88
C ILE A 298 -13.27 -16.00 19.19
N GLU A 299 -13.93 -16.63 20.15
CA GLU A 299 -13.65 -17.97 20.66
C GLU A 299 -14.87 -18.87 20.46
N PHE A 300 -14.57 -20.11 20.06
CA PHE A 300 -15.50 -21.19 19.77
C PHE A 300 -15.22 -22.35 20.72
N GLU A 301 -16.17 -22.69 21.60
CA GLU A 301 -16.05 -23.77 22.57
C GLU A 301 -17.10 -24.86 22.36
N TRP A 302 -16.62 -26.10 22.15
CA TRP A 302 -17.45 -27.28 21.95
C TRP A 302 -17.74 -28.04 23.26
N PRO A 303 -18.90 -28.72 23.35
CA PRO A 303 -19.27 -29.51 24.54
C PRO A 303 -18.35 -30.72 24.78
N SER A 304 -17.66 -31.19 23.74
CA SER A 304 -16.70 -32.29 23.79
C SER A 304 -15.55 -32.04 22.82
N ASP A 305 -14.49 -32.83 22.93
CA ASP A 305 -13.35 -32.78 22.02
C ASP A 305 -13.81 -33.02 20.57
N ILE A 306 -13.32 -32.18 19.67
CA ILE A 306 -13.45 -32.34 18.22
C ILE A 306 -12.08 -32.57 17.61
N THR A 307 -12.01 -33.29 16.48
CA THR A 307 -10.77 -33.47 15.72
C THR A 307 -10.82 -32.60 14.48
N VAL A 308 -10.08 -31.50 14.52
CA VAL A 308 -10.07 -30.46 13.51
C VAL A 308 -9.05 -30.84 12.43
N GLY A 309 -9.48 -30.84 11.17
CA GLY A 309 -8.58 -31.04 10.03
C GLY A 309 -8.50 -29.83 9.09
N CYS A 310 -9.44 -28.87 9.18
CA CYS A 310 -9.30 -27.62 8.46
C CYS A 310 -10.07 -26.50 9.15
N ILE A 311 -9.51 -25.30 9.11
CA ILE A 311 -10.21 -24.07 9.48
C ILE A 311 -10.33 -23.21 8.23
N GLN A 312 -11.52 -22.66 7.98
CA GLN A 312 -11.75 -21.69 6.92
C GLN A 312 -12.44 -20.47 7.49
N PHE A 313 -12.20 -19.29 6.91
CA PHE A 313 -13.02 -18.14 7.21
C PHE A 313 -13.12 -17.18 6.04
N ILE A 314 -14.19 -16.38 6.06
CA ILE A 314 -14.44 -15.28 5.13
C ILE A 314 -14.45 -13.98 5.95
N ASN A 315 -13.66 -12.99 5.52
CA ASN A 315 -13.57 -11.68 6.17
C ASN A 315 -13.82 -10.52 5.21
N GLY A 316 -14.00 -9.32 5.75
CA GLY A 316 -14.29 -8.12 4.97
C GLY A 316 -15.70 -8.10 4.42
N TRP A 317 -16.02 -7.16 3.53
CA TRP A 317 -17.29 -7.13 2.79
C TRP A 317 -17.06 -6.81 1.33
N ASN A 318 -17.91 -7.36 0.46
CA ASN A 318 -17.94 -6.97 -0.94
C ASN A 318 -18.67 -5.62 -1.06
N ASP A 319 -17.96 -4.59 -1.50
CA ASP A 319 -18.55 -3.34 -1.94
C ASP A 319 -19.17 -3.55 -3.32
N THR A 320 -20.50 -3.58 -3.35
CA THR A 320 -21.29 -3.89 -4.55
C THR A 320 -21.14 -2.86 -5.67
N LYS A 321 -20.57 -1.68 -5.41
CA LYS A 321 -20.29 -0.68 -6.44
C LYS A 321 -19.00 -0.96 -7.18
N SER A 322 -17.98 -1.44 -6.48
CA SER A 322 -16.64 -1.69 -7.02
C SER A 322 -16.38 -3.17 -7.29
N ASP A 323 -17.26 -4.06 -6.81
CA ASP A 323 -17.08 -5.51 -6.74
C ASP A 323 -15.77 -5.94 -6.04
N LYS A 324 -15.36 -5.14 -5.05
CA LYS A 324 -14.13 -5.35 -4.28
C LYS A 324 -14.41 -5.73 -2.85
N TRP A 325 -13.53 -6.56 -2.30
CA TRP A 325 -13.53 -6.87 -0.87
C TRP A 325 -12.76 -5.80 -0.11
N VAL A 326 -13.37 -5.28 0.94
CA VAL A 326 -12.84 -4.18 1.77
C VAL A 326 -13.02 -4.52 3.26
N GLY A 327 -12.26 -3.85 4.14
CA GLY A 327 -12.30 -4.09 5.59
C GLY A 327 -11.90 -5.51 6.01
N MET A 328 -10.98 -6.10 5.26
CA MET A 328 -10.38 -7.40 5.54
C MET A 328 -9.43 -7.31 6.74
N ALA A 329 -9.23 -8.42 7.46
CA ALA A 329 -8.24 -8.46 8.53
C ALA A 329 -6.83 -8.39 7.92
N SER A 330 -6.02 -7.44 8.39
CA SER A 330 -4.63 -7.25 7.96
C SER A 330 -3.63 -7.95 8.91
N ASP A 331 -4.09 -8.35 10.09
CA ASP A 331 -3.39 -9.29 10.97
C ASP A 331 -4.38 -10.22 11.67
N PHE A 332 -3.97 -11.46 11.91
CA PHE A 332 -4.67 -12.38 12.80
C PHE A 332 -3.79 -13.56 13.22
N LYS A 333 -4.18 -14.22 14.30
CA LYS A 333 -3.78 -15.59 14.60
C LYS A 333 -5.02 -16.46 14.77
N ILE A 334 -4.98 -17.67 14.24
CA ILE A 334 -5.91 -18.73 14.61
C ILE A 334 -5.18 -19.66 15.57
N GLN A 335 -5.82 -19.96 16.69
CA GLN A 335 -5.21 -20.75 17.76
C GLN A 335 -6.17 -21.83 18.24
N TYR A 336 -5.65 -22.96 18.69
CA TYR A 336 -6.41 -23.93 19.48
C TYR A 336 -5.89 -23.95 20.93
N HIS A 337 -6.73 -24.39 21.86
CA HIS A 337 -6.32 -24.60 23.25
C HIS A 337 -5.94 -26.06 23.47
N ASP A 338 -4.73 -26.34 23.96
CA ASP A 338 -4.24 -27.71 24.17
C ASP A 338 -4.65 -28.32 25.53
N GLY A 339 -5.44 -27.57 26.31
CA GLY A 339 -5.84 -27.92 27.68
C GLY A 339 -5.10 -27.08 28.73
N LYS A 340 -4.02 -26.40 28.35
CA LYS A 340 -3.24 -25.52 29.21
C LYS A 340 -3.00 -24.14 28.59
N ASP A 341 -2.53 -24.12 27.34
CA ASP A 341 -2.05 -22.94 26.64
C ASP A 341 -2.74 -22.80 25.27
N TRP A 342 -2.75 -21.57 24.73
CA TRP A 342 -3.17 -21.31 23.36
C TRP A 342 -2.00 -21.53 22.40
N VAL A 343 -2.19 -22.39 21.40
CA VAL A 343 -1.18 -22.78 20.43
C VAL A 343 -1.58 -22.26 19.04
N ASP A 344 -0.64 -21.60 18.36
CA ASP A 344 -0.84 -21.04 17.02
C ASP A 344 -1.04 -22.17 15.99
N ILE A 345 -2.14 -22.10 15.24
CA ILE A 345 -2.36 -22.88 14.02
C ILE A 345 -1.76 -22.16 12.83
N THR A 346 -2.04 -20.86 12.72
CA THR A 346 -1.54 -20.00 11.66
C THR A 346 -1.58 -18.56 12.13
N SER A 347 -0.77 -17.72 11.49
CA SER A 347 -0.78 -16.28 11.68
C SER A 347 -0.61 -15.56 10.35
N LEU A 348 -1.22 -14.39 10.25
CA LEU A 348 -0.95 -13.40 9.22
C LEU A 348 -0.61 -12.08 9.90
N ASP A 349 0.38 -11.39 9.36
CA ASP A 349 0.64 -9.98 9.64
C ASP A 349 1.11 -9.34 8.33
N VAL A 350 0.25 -8.55 7.68
CA VAL A 350 0.61 -7.93 6.40
C VAL A 350 1.71 -6.90 6.54
N THR A 351 1.91 -6.32 7.73
CA THR A 351 2.98 -5.36 7.95
C THR A 351 4.37 -5.99 7.79
N THR A 352 4.45 -7.32 7.86
CA THR A 352 5.68 -8.09 7.61
C THR A 352 5.81 -8.64 6.19
N SER A 353 4.71 -8.74 5.44
CA SER A 353 4.67 -9.46 4.16
C SER A 353 4.27 -8.60 2.95
N SER A 354 3.68 -7.43 3.16
CA SER A 354 3.29 -6.47 2.13
C SER A 354 3.15 -5.08 2.76
N ASN A 355 4.29 -4.39 2.92
CA ASN A 355 4.35 -3.10 3.62
C ASN A 355 5.12 -2.05 2.82
N PHE A 356 4.35 -1.18 2.15
CA PHE A 356 4.79 -0.05 1.36
C PHE A 356 5.36 1.09 2.20
N GLY A 357 5.31 1.03 3.53
CA GLY A 357 6.03 1.95 4.42
C GLY A 357 7.48 1.53 4.65
N THR A 358 7.74 0.22 4.73
CA THR A 358 9.09 -0.31 4.98
C THR A 358 9.92 -0.37 3.70
N ASP A 359 9.33 -0.91 2.63
CA ASP A 359 10.01 -1.19 1.37
C ASP A 359 9.68 -0.14 0.31
N TYR A 360 10.66 0.13 -0.56
CA TYR A 360 10.45 0.99 -1.72
C TYR A 360 9.75 0.22 -2.83
N HIS A 361 8.67 0.82 -3.34
CA HIS A 361 7.93 0.33 -4.49
C HIS A 361 7.92 1.34 -5.62
N THR A 362 7.71 0.83 -6.82
CA THR A 362 7.68 1.63 -8.04
C THR A 362 6.25 1.78 -8.53
N PHE A 363 5.74 3.00 -8.58
CA PHE A 363 4.41 3.32 -9.04
C PHE A 363 4.50 3.95 -10.43
N GLY A 364 3.74 3.44 -11.39
CA GLY A 364 3.89 3.79 -12.80
C GLY A 364 2.58 4.17 -13.48
N LEU A 365 2.67 4.99 -14.51
CA LEU A 365 1.55 5.38 -15.36
C LEU A 365 2.02 5.47 -16.82
N LYS A 366 1.48 4.62 -17.69
CA LYS A 366 1.52 4.85 -19.14
C LYS A 366 0.31 5.71 -19.50
N TRP A 367 0.56 6.92 -19.94
CA TRP A 367 -0.46 7.87 -20.37
C TRP A 367 -0.27 8.16 -21.85
N THR A 368 -1.29 7.88 -22.65
CA THR A 368 -1.30 8.13 -24.10
C THR A 368 -2.58 8.86 -24.48
N GLU A 369 -2.72 9.20 -25.76
CA GLU A 369 -3.97 9.76 -26.28
C GLU A 369 -5.16 8.81 -26.14
N ASP A 370 -4.94 7.49 -26.24
CA ASP A 370 -6.00 6.48 -26.25
C ASP A 370 -6.27 5.84 -24.89
N GLU A 371 -5.26 5.74 -24.03
CA GLU A 371 -5.33 4.96 -22.80
C GLU A 371 -4.51 5.52 -21.63
N ILE A 372 -4.96 5.16 -20.43
CA ILE A 372 -4.32 5.42 -19.14
C ILE A 372 -4.13 4.06 -18.45
N VAL A 373 -2.88 3.65 -18.24
CA VAL A 373 -2.52 2.34 -17.68
C VAL A 373 -1.66 2.55 -16.43
N PHE A 374 -2.04 1.93 -15.32
CA PHE A 374 -1.41 2.07 -14.02
C PHE A 374 -0.60 0.82 -13.70
N TYR A 375 0.54 1.02 -13.06
CA TYR A 375 1.48 -0.04 -12.70
C TYR A 375 1.89 0.04 -11.24
N LEU A 376 2.02 -1.12 -10.60
CA LEU A 376 2.75 -1.30 -9.34
C LEU A 376 3.90 -2.26 -9.61
N ASP A 377 5.12 -1.86 -9.27
CA ASP A 377 6.35 -2.59 -9.54
C ASP A 377 6.41 -3.09 -10.99
N ARG A 378 6.00 -2.23 -11.93
CA ARG A 378 5.93 -2.49 -13.38
C ARG A 378 4.96 -3.59 -13.81
N LYS A 379 4.09 -4.05 -12.91
CA LYS A 379 2.96 -4.92 -13.22
C LYS A 379 1.69 -4.09 -13.39
N GLU A 380 0.93 -4.36 -14.44
CA GLU A 380 -0.32 -3.66 -14.70
C GLU A 380 -1.36 -3.96 -13.61
N ILE A 381 -1.96 -2.92 -13.07
CA ILE A 381 -3.04 -3.03 -12.06
C ILE A 381 -4.37 -2.45 -12.56
N ARG A 382 -4.33 -1.53 -13.53
CA ARG A 382 -5.50 -0.85 -14.07
C ARG A 382 -5.25 -0.36 -15.49
N ARG A 383 -6.27 -0.43 -16.34
CA ARG A 383 -6.28 0.15 -17.68
C ARG A 383 -7.64 0.76 -17.96
N GLU A 384 -7.63 2.01 -18.40
CA GLU A 384 -8.83 2.75 -18.82
C GLU A 384 -8.57 3.43 -20.18
N ARG A 385 -9.64 3.74 -20.91
CA ARG A 385 -9.54 4.62 -22.08
C ARG A 385 -9.30 6.06 -21.64
N ASN A 386 -8.45 6.79 -22.36
CA ASN A 386 -8.29 8.22 -22.14
C ASN A 386 -9.37 9.00 -22.92
N GLU A 387 -10.38 9.48 -22.21
CA GLU A 387 -11.50 10.19 -22.85
C GLU A 387 -11.35 11.73 -22.79
N PHE A 388 -10.44 12.26 -21.97
CA PHE A 388 -10.42 13.70 -21.68
C PHE A 388 -9.08 14.28 -21.20
N ALA A 389 -8.10 13.48 -20.79
CA ALA A 389 -6.82 13.95 -20.29
C ALA A 389 -5.85 14.21 -21.45
N PHE A 390 -6.09 15.31 -22.17
CA PHE A 390 -5.31 15.70 -23.36
C PHE A 390 -4.47 16.97 -23.17
N SER A 391 -4.45 17.53 -21.96
CA SER A 391 -3.65 18.71 -21.64
C SER A 391 -2.38 18.36 -20.87
N GLU A 392 -1.35 19.21 -20.95
CA GLU A 392 -0.14 19.00 -20.16
C GLU A 392 -0.40 19.15 -18.65
N SER A 393 0.30 18.36 -17.86
CA SER A 393 0.21 18.35 -16.41
C SER A 393 1.60 18.27 -15.77
N PRO A 394 1.86 18.99 -14.65
CA PRO A 394 3.01 18.70 -13.82
C PRO A 394 2.83 17.38 -13.06
N ILE A 395 3.95 16.81 -12.61
CA ILE A 395 3.97 15.70 -11.66
C ILE A 395 3.80 16.26 -10.25
N TRP A 396 2.96 15.65 -9.44
CA TRP A 396 2.75 16.01 -8.04
C TRP A 396 3.20 14.89 -7.10
N LEU A 397 3.82 15.30 -5.99
CA LEU A 397 4.14 14.46 -4.85
C LEU A 397 3.57 15.12 -3.60
N SER A 398 2.76 14.39 -2.85
CA SER A 398 2.07 14.94 -1.69
C SER A 398 2.03 13.95 -0.54
N LEU A 399 2.25 14.47 0.66
CA LEU A 399 1.86 13.81 1.89
C LEU A 399 0.76 14.66 2.55
N ALA A 400 -0.26 13.97 3.05
CA ALA A 400 -1.40 14.60 3.70
C ALA A 400 -1.75 13.87 5.00
N ILE A 401 -2.42 14.57 5.91
CA ILE A 401 -3.08 13.97 7.07
C ILE A 401 -4.58 14.06 6.84
N ILE A 402 -5.26 12.93 6.86
CA ILE A 402 -6.65 12.77 6.46
C ILE A 402 -7.50 12.25 7.63
N LYS A 403 -8.81 12.53 7.58
CA LYS A 403 -9.73 12.18 8.66
C LYS A 403 -10.54 10.90 8.40
N TRP A 404 -10.41 10.30 7.21
CA TRP A 404 -11.31 9.24 6.74
C TRP A 404 -10.69 7.85 6.68
N ASP A 405 -9.35 7.71 6.60
CA ASP A 405 -8.67 6.40 6.56
C ASP A 405 -7.67 6.21 7.70
N GLY A 406 -8.22 5.89 8.87
CA GLY A 406 -7.46 5.54 10.07
C GLY A 406 -7.38 6.66 11.12
N PRO A 407 -6.95 6.33 12.35
CA PRO A 407 -6.86 7.29 13.43
C PRO A 407 -5.70 8.27 13.24
N VAL A 408 -5.97 9.55 13.48
CA VAL A 408 -4.95 10.60 13.56
C VAL A 408 -4.40 10.63 14.99
N THR A 409 -3.10 10.34 15.15
CA THR A 409 -2.43 10.28 16.45
C THR A 409 -1.05 10.92 16.40
N ASP A 410 -0.46 11.15 17.57
CA ASP A 410 0.88 11.74 17.70
C ASP A 410 1.99 10.86 17.09
N ALA A 411 1.71 9.58 16.80
CA ALA A 411 2.63 8.70 16.07
C ALA A 411 2.91 9.16 14.63
N ILE A 412 2.11 10.08 14.07
CA ILE A 412 2.35 10.68 12.75
C ILE A 412 3.52 11.67 12.80
N ASP A 413 3.81 12.28 13.95
CA ASP A 413 4.87 13.29 14.06
C ASP A 413 6.25 12.72 13.72
N GLY A 414 6.96 13.39 12.82
CA GLY A 414 8.28 12.96 12.35
C GLY A 414 8.27 11.84 11.29
N THR A 415 7.10 11.28 10.94
CA THR A 415 7.00 10.32 9.83
C THR A 415 7.14 11.03 8.48
N SER A 416 7.62 10.32 7.46
CA SER A 416 7.80 10.89 6.12
C SER A 416 7.55 9.89 5.00
N MET A 417 6.95 10.38 3.93
CA MET A 417 6.96 9.70 2.62
C MET A 417 8.34 9.92 2.03
N LYS A 418 9.02 8.84 1.62
CA LYS A 418 10.41 8.89 1.14
C LYS A 418 10.47 8.49 -0.31
N VAL A 419 10.91 9.41 -1.16
CA VAL A 419 10.99 9.27 -2.61
C VAL A 419 12.45 9.15 -3.02
N ASP A 420 12.79 8.06 -3.69
CA ASP A 420 14.14 7.79 -4.21
C ASP A 420 14.35 8.48 -5.54
N TRP A 421 13.39 8.37 -6.47
CA TRP A 421 13.47 9.08 -7.74
C TRP A 421 12.10 9.22 -8.41
N VAL A 422 12.04 10.17 -9.35
CA VAL A 422 10.93 10.35 -10.29
C VAL A 422 11.50 10.32 -11.70
N ARG A 423 10.88 9.57 -12.59
CA ARG A 423 11.31 9.41 -13.99
C ARG A 423 10.12 9.58 -14.93
N TYR A 424 10.43 10.14 -16.09
CA TYR A 424 9.51 10.33 -17.20
C TYR A 424 10.19 9.88 -18.49
N TYR A 425 9.51 9.03 -19.23
CA TYR A 425 9.99 8.42 -20.45
C TYR A 425 9.08 8.76 -21.62
N GLN A 426 9.67 8.90 -22.80
CA GLN A 426 8.95 9.00 -24.07
C GLN A 426 9.16 7.72 -24.89
N PRO A 427 8.21 7.37 -25.77
CA PRO A 427 8.45 6.29 -26.73
C PRO A 427 9.68 6.62 -27.57
N LYS A 428 10.52 5.62 -27.87
CA LYS A 428 11.61 5.81 -28.84
C LYS A 428 11.01 6.14 -30.20
N SER A 429 11.63 7.06 -30.93
CA SER A 429 11.29 7.27 -32.34
C SER A 429 11.75 6.06 -33.15
N ASP A 430 10.87 5.51 -33.98
CA ASP A 430 11.27 4.61 -35.04
C ASP A 430 12.12 5.42 -36.04
N ASP A 431 13.45 5.34 -35.95
CA ASP A 431 14.36 5.82 -36.99
C ASP A 431 14.22 4.90 -38.23
N THR A 432 13.11 5.03 -38.96
CA THR A 432 12.89 4.36 -40.26
C THR A 432 12.54 5.32 -41.38
N ASP A 433 12.99 6.57 -41.29
CA ASP A 433 13.05 7.45 -42.47
C ASP A 433 14.49 7.48 -42.99
N GLU A 434 14.88 6.44 -43.75
CA GLU A 434 15.97 6.59 -44.72
C GLU A 434 15.51 7.60 -45.79
N PRO A 435 16.27 8.66 -46.08
CA PRO A 435 15.90 9.62 -47.10
C PRO A 435 15.97 8.99 -48.50
N GLU A 436 14.86 9.06 -49.26
CA GLU A 436 14.80 8.74 -50.69
C GLU A 436 15.72 9.62 -51.56
#